data_AF-A0A845GAX1-F1
#
_entry.id   AF-A0A845GAX1-F1
#
_cell.length_a   1.000
_cell.length_b   1.000
_cell.length_c   1.000
_cell.angle_alpha   90.00
_cell.angle_beta   90.00
_cell.angle_gamma   90.00
#
_symmetry.space_group_name_H-M   'P 1'
#
loop_
_entity.id
_entity.type
_entity.pdbx_description
1 polymer ?
#
loop_
_entity_poly.entity_id
_entity_poly.type
_entity_poly.pdbx_seq_one_letter_code
_entity_poly.pdbx_strand_id
1 'polypeptide(L)'
;MSTLLLAMALSAGAASADALNENFDGGVPTGWTVVNNSAPQGTIGWFQGSPLAFDAHQGTPGSYIGADYNSGADVAAISSWLILPTSTYHNGDTLSFFTRTADNSIFPDRLEVRFSNGGGADVGHSADSVGSFSTLLLSVNPNQDKAGYPESWTKYSVTLNGLAGATSGAFAFRYAVDDGGPSGTRSNYIGIDTLSITAVPEPGTYLMLGAGLGLIGLARKRKAKAA
;
A
#
# COMPACT_ATOMS: atom_id res chain seq x y z
N MET A 1 18.23 54.88 13.92
CA MET A 1 17.23 53.81 13.73
C MET A 1 17.76 52.90 12.65
N SER A 2 18.30 51.72 13.01
CA SER A 2 18.83 50.76 12.05
C SER A 2 17.99 49.49 12.13
N THR A 3 17.16 49.28 11.13
CA THR A 3 16.19 48.18 11.06
C THR A 3 16.90 46.96 10.49
N LEU A 4 17.24 46.00 11.34
CA LEU A 4 17.77 44.71 10.90
C LEU A 4 16.60 43.82 10.45
N LEU A 5 16.41 43.65 9.15
CA LEU A 5 15.48 42.64 8.61
C LEU A 5 16.11 41.25 8.76
N LEU A 6 15.54 40.42 9.62
CA LEU A 6 15.86 39.00 9.71
C LEU A 6 14.96 38.24 8.72
N ALA A 7 15.52 37.85 7.58
CA ALA A 7 14.84 36.96 6.64
C ALA A 7 14.77 35.56 7.25
N MET A 8 13.58 35.15 7.71
CA MET A 8 13.30 33.74 8.02
C MET A 8 13.11 33.00 6.70
N ALA A 9 14.14 32.27 6.26
CA ALA A 9 13.97 31.26 5.23
C ALA A 9 13.17 30.09 5.84
N LEU A 10 11.89 29.96 5.48
CA LEU A 10 11.14 28.73 5.71
C LEU A 10 11.75 27.66 4.79
N SER A 11 12.56 26.77 5.33
CA SER A 11 12.85 25.51 4.67
C SER A 11 11.56 24.70 4.63
N ALA A 12 10.95 24.56 3.46
CA ALA A 12 9.86 23.62 3.25
C ALA A 12 10.42 22.21 3.55
N GLY A 13 10.00 21.62 4.67
CA GLY A 13 10.26 20.20 4.91
C GLY A 13 9.57 19.42 3.80
N ALA A 14 10.26 18.44 3.22
CA ALA A 14 9.62 17.50 2.31
C ALA A 14 8.46 16.84 3.08
N ALA A 15 7.24 17.02 2.59
CA ALA A 15 6.08 16.38 3.19
C ALA A 15 6.27 14.86 3.08
N SER A 16 6.00 14.15 4.18
CA SER A 16 5.90 12.69 4.15
C SER A 16 4.72 12.27 3.27
N ALA A 17 4.61 10.98 2.95
CA ALA A 17 3.50 10.45 2.15
C ALA A 17 2.18 11.00 2.72
N ASP A 18 1.30 11.48 1.84
CA ASP A 18 -0.04 11.86 2.30
C ASP A 18 -0.68 10.63 2.96
N ALA A 19 -1.21 10.81 4.17
CA ALA A 19 -1.93 9.76 4.84
C ALA A 19 -3.08 9.29 3.94
N LEU A 20 -3.11 7.99 3.65
CA LEU A 20 -4.14 7.38 2.81
C LEU A 20 -5.09 6.60 3.70
N ASN A 21 -6.39 6.71 3.45
CA ASN A 21 -7.39 5.76 3.94
C ASN A 21 -8.33 5.41 2.80
N GLU A 22 -8.42 4.14 2.45
CA GLU A 22 -9.20 3.64 1.33
C GLU A 22 -10.06 2.44 1.77
N ASN A 23 -11.37 2.56 1.58
CA ASN A 23 -12.38 1.52 1.88
C ASN A 23 -13.01 0.95 0.60
N PHE A 24 -12.53 1.35 -0.58
CA PHE A 24 -12.95 0.85 -1.89
C PHE A 24 -14.46 0.95 -2.16
N ASP A 25 -15.11 2.00 -1.65
CA ASP A 25 -16.56 2.24 -1.85
C ASP A 25 -16.95 2.37 -3.34
N GLY A 26 -15.99 2.70 -4.20
CA GLY A 26 -16.17 2.84 -5.65
C GLY A 26 -15.23 1.96 -6.48
N GLY A 27 -14.61 0.95 -5.87
CA GLY A 27 -13.78 -0.04 -6.57
C GLY A 27 -12.33 0.41 -6.66
N VAL A 28 -11.69 0.20 -7.81
CA VAL A 28 -10.30 0.65 -8.02
C VAL A 28 -10.25 2.18 -7.95
N PRO A 29 -9.54 2.78 -6.98
CA PRO A 29 -9.56 4.22 -6.83
C PRO A 29 -8.87 4.93 -8.00
N THR A 30 -9.25 6.19 -8.23
CA THR A 30 -8.64 7.00 -9.29
C THR A 30 -7.14 7.18 -9.02
N GLY A 31 -6.33 7.01 -10.07
CA GLY A 31 -4.86 7.13 -9.99
C GLY A 31 -4.13 5.84 -9.61
N TRP A 32 -4.86 4.80 -9.22
CA TRP A 32 -4.29 3.47 -9.02
C TRP A 32 -4.22 2.73 -10.35
N THR A 33 -3.26 1.82 -10.48
CA THR A 33 -3.03 1.05 -11.71
C THR A 33 -3.29 -0.42 -11.47
N VAL A 34 -4.00 -1.06 -12.41
CA VAL A 34 -4.20 -2.52 -12.43
C VAL A 34 -3.41 -3.09 -13.60
N VAL A 35 -2.60 -4.11 -13.34
CA VAL A 35 -1.86 -4.86 -14.38
C VAL A 35 -2.07 -6.35 -14.15
N ASN A 36 -2.48 -7.06 -15.18
CA ASN A 36 -2.61 -8.51 -15.12
C ASN A 36 -1.55 -9.17 -16.01
N ASN A 37 -0.50 -9.69 -15.38
CA ASN A 37 0.59 -10.42 -16.02
C ASN A 37 0.42 -11.94 -15.91
N SER A 38 -0.78 -12.42 -15.52
CA SER A 38 -1.05 -13.86 -15.42
C SER A 38 -0.83 -14.56 -16.75
N ALA A 39 -0.41 -15.83 -16.69
CA ALA A 39 -0.11 -16.62 -17.88
C ALA A 39 -0.72 -18.03 -17.79
N PRO A 40 -1.66 -18.38 -18.70
CA PRO A 40 -2.31 -17.49 -19.66
C PRO A 40 -3.18 -16.44 -18.96
N GLN A 41 -3.29 -15.27 -19.58
CA GLN A 41 -3.99 -14.12 -19.00
C GLN A 41 -5.50 -14.35 -18.99
N GLY A 42 -6.15 -14.06 -17.87
CA GLY A 42 -7.59 -14.14 -17.70
C GLY A 42 -8.34 -12.91 -18.19
N THR A 43 -9.62 -12.84 -17.81
CA THR A 43 -10.57 -11.81 -18.31
C THR A 43 -10.70 -10.61 -17.38
N ILE A 44 -10.19 -10.70 -16.15
CA ILE A 44 -10.28 -9.64 -15.15
C ILE A 44 -8.92 -9.25 -14.59
N GLY A 45 -8.87 -8.11 -13.89
CA GLY A 45 -7.81 -7.75 -12.96
C GLY A 45 -8.39 -7.60 -11.55
N TRP A 46 -7.94 -6.61 -10.78
CA TRP A 46 -8.60 -6.21 -9.53
C TRP A 46 -9.93 -5.49 -9.81
N PHE A 47 -10.96 -5.74 -9.01
CA PHE A 47 -12.33 -5.31 -9.26
C PHE A 47 -13.12 -5.01 -7.98
N GLN A 48 -14.28 -4.36 -8.09
CA GLN A 48 -15.17 -4.13 -6.94
C GLN A 48 -15.61 -5.45 -6.29
N GLY A 49 -15.58 -5.48 -4.96
CA GLY A 49 -16.07 -6.58 -4.15
C GLY A 49 -17.51 -7.00 -4.46
N SER A 50 -17.80 -8.29 -4.29
CA SER A 50 -19.13 -8.87 -4.48
C SER A 50 -19.69 -9.34 -3.14
N PRO A 51 -20.83 -8.78 -2.68
CA PRO A 51 -21.51 -9.25 -1.46
C PRO A 51 -21.92 -10.73 -1.50
N LEU A 52 -21.93 -11.35 -2.69
CA LEU A 52 -22.18 -12.79 -2.85
C LEU A 52 -21.01 -13.66 -2.35
N ALA A 53 -19.79 -13.12 -2.30
CA ALA A 53 -18.63 -13.81 -1.74
C ALA A 53 -18.57 -13.61 -0.22
N PHE A 54 -18.59 -12.34 0.22
CA PHE A 54 -18.70 -11.92 1.61
C PHE A 54 -18.94 -10.41 1.70
N ASP A 55 -19.45 -9.94 2.84
CA ASP A 55 -19.59 -8.51 3.11
C ASP A 55 -18.22 -7.86 3.40
N ALA A 56 -18.10 -6.58 3.03
CA ALA A 56 -16.97 -5.70 3.33
C ALA A 56 -16.64 -5.63 4.83
N HIS A 57 -15.39 -5.30 5.14
CA HIS A 57 -14.96 -5.04 6.53
C HIS A 57 -15.48 -3.69 7.02
N GLN A 58 -15.51 -2.68 6.15
CA GLN A 58 -16.09 -1.36 6.37
C GLN A 58 -16.86 -0.89 5.13
N GLY A 59 -17.84 -0.01 5.33
CA GLY A 59 -18.65 0.53 4.24
C GLY A 59 -19.86 -0.36 3.90
N THR A 60 -20.33 -0.26 2.66
CA THR A 60 -21.45 -1.07 2.15
C THR A 60 -20.99 -2.51 1.89
N PRO A 61 -21.89 -3.51 1.80
CA PRO A 61 -21.48 -4.91 1.61
C PRO A 61 -20.46 -5.18 0.49
N GLY A 62 -20.46 -4.37 -0.59
CA GLY A 62 -19.51 -4.51 -1.69
C GLY A 62 -18.24 -3.68 -1.57
N SER A 63 -18.11 -2.80 -0.57
CA SER A 63 -17.03 -1.82 -0.37
C SER A 63 -15.70 -2.48 0.01
N TYR A 64 -15.11 -3.24 -0.91
CA TYR A 64 -13.77 -3.79 -0.81
C TYR A 64 -13.26 -4.04 -2.23
N ILE A 65 -11.95 -4.27 -2.41
CA ILE A 65 -11.39 -4.63 -3.70
C ILE A 65 -11.09 -6.13 -3.76
N GLY A 66 -11.56 -6.80 -4.81
CA GLY A 66 -11.41 -8.22 -5.03
C GLY A 66 -10.39 -8.57 -6.12
N ALA A 67 -9.82 -9.76 -6.00
CA ALA A 67 -9.12 -10.48 -7.06
C ALA A 67 -9.49 -11.96 -6.96
N ASP A 68 -9.59 -12.66 -8.11
CA ASP A 68 -9.95 -14.07 -8.11
C ASP A 68 -9.25 -14.87 -9.22
N TYR A 69 -9.56 -16.17 -9.26
CA TYR A 69 -9.05 -17.13 -10.23
C TYR A 69 -9.22 -16.70 -11.70
N ASN A 70 -10.20 -15.87 -12.06
CA ASN A 70 -10.38 -15.34 -13.41
C ASN A 70 -9.32 -14.29 -13.80
N SER A 71 -8.40 -13.96 -12.89
CA SER A 71 -7.14 -13.28 -13.25
C SER A 71 -6.32 -14.12 -14.23
N GLY A 72 -6.43 -15.46 -14.16
CA GLY A 72 -5.87 -16.38 -15.15
C GLY A 72 -6.92 -16.92 -16.12
N ALA A 73 -6.46 -17.58 -17.18
CA ALA A 73 -7.27 -18.48 -18.02
C ALA A 73 -6.77 -19.93 -17.86
N ASP A 74 -7.61 -20.92 -18.14
CA ASP A 74 -7.27 -22.34 -18.00
C ASP A 74 -6.56 -22.64 -16.65
N VAL A 75 -5.44 -23.34 -16.70
CA VAL A 75 -4.46 -23.42 -15.60
C VAL A 75 -3.43 -22.31 -15.84
N ALA A 76 -3.30 -21.40 -14.88
CA ALA A 76 -2.44 -20.22 -14.98
C ALA A 76 -1.50 -20.06 -13.79
N ALA A 77 -0.32 -19.50 -14.07
CA ALA A 77 0.40 -18.74 -13.06
C ALA A 77 -0.27 -17.37 -12.95
N ILE A 78 -1.01 -17.13 -11.86
CA ILE A 78 -1.68 -15.85 -11.61
C ILE A 78 -0.65 -14.82 -11.13
N SER A 79 -0.71 -13.62 -11.71
CA SER A 79 0.11 -12.46 -11.32
C SER A 79 -0.69 -11.19 -11.61
N SER A 80 -1.63 -10.86 -10.72
CA SER A 80 -2.51 -9.70 -10.85
C SER A 80 -2.14 -8.61 -9.84
N TRP A 81 -1.86 -7.42 -10.34
CA TRP A 81 -1.28 -6.30 -9.59
C TRP A 81 -2.29 -5.17 -9.40
N LEU A 82 -2.35 -4.65 -8.18
CA LEU A 82 -3.01 -3.40 -7.81
C LEU A 82 -1.95 -2.47 -7.24
N ILE A 83 -1.67 -1.39 -7.97
CA ILE A 83 -0.55 -0.50 -7.73
C ILE A 83 -1.07 0.85 -7.27
N LEU A 84 -0.60 1.29 -6.10
CA LEU A 84 -0.94 2.59 -5.55
C LEU A 84 -0.20 3.71 -6.32
N PRO A 85 -0.71 4.96 -6.28
CA PRO A 85 -0.01 6.10 -6.87
C PRO A 85 1.40 6.28 -6.30
N THR A 86 2.31 6.79 -7.13
CA THR A 86 3.63 7.22 -6.66
C THR A 86 3.49 8.32 -5.62
N SER A 87 4.20 8.20 -4.51
CA SER A 87 4.28 9.20 -3.44
C SER A 87 5.69 9.24 -2.84
N THR A 88 5.93 10.16 -1.91
CA THR A 88 7.21 10.26 -1.19
C THR A 88 7.11 9.50 0.12
N TYR A 89 7.89 8.44 0.28
CA TYR A 89 7.88 7.59 1.47
C TYR A 89 9.17 7.69 2.28
N HIS A 90 9.06 7.41 3.57
CA HIS A 90 10.13 7.45 4.56
C HIS A 90 10.24 6.15 5.35
N ASN A 91 11.40 5.92 5.97
CA ASN A 91 11.55 4.85 6.95
C ASN A 91 10.61 5.09 8.14
N GLY A 92 9.84 4.08 8.50
CA GLY A 92 8.81 4.15 9.56
C GLY A 92 7.39 4.31 9.03
N ASP A 93 7.20 4.73 7.77
CA ASP A 93 5.88 4.75 7.15
C ASP A 93 5.28 3.34 7.16
N THR A 94 3.99 3.25 7.48
CA THR A 94 3.33 1.96 7.68
C THR A 94 2.11 1.84 6.78
N LEU A 95 2.06 0.76 6.01
CA LEU A 95 0.87 0.34 5.26
C LEU A 95 0.14 -0.73 6.06
N SER A 96 -1.17 -0.56 6.28
CA SER A 96 -2.01 -1.55 6.96
C SER A 96 -3.31 -1.79 6.21
N PHE A 97 -3.83 -3.02 6.23
CA PHE A 97 -5.03 -3.39 5.48
C PHE A 97 -5.67 -4.64 6.10
N PHE A 98 -6.91 -4.90 5.76
CA PHE A 98 -7.59 -6.15 6.07
C PHE A 98 -7.71 -6.99 4.82
N THR A 99 -7.57 -8.31 4.96
CA THR A 99 -7.81 -9.23 3.87
C THR A 99 -8.47 -10.51 4.34
N ARG A 100 -9.20 -11.17 3.43
CA ARG A 100 -9.78 -12.50 3.61
C ARG A 100 -9.99 -13.20 2.27
N THR A 101 -10.16 -14.52 2.33
CA THR A 101 -10.76 -15.35 1.28
C THR A 101 -12.20 -15.71 1.68
N ALA A 102 -12.89 -16.50 0.84
CA ALA A 102 -14.22 -17.03 1.12
C ALA A 102 -14.20 -18.06 2.26
N ASP A 103 -15.34 -18.25 2.92
CA ASP A 103 -15.49 -19.23 4.00
C ASP A 103 -15.27 -20.67 3.49
N ASN A 104 -14.60 -21.50 4.30
CA ASN A 104 -14.25 -22.90 3.98
C ASN A 104 -13.45 -23.05 2.67
N SER A 105 -12.62 -22.05 2.34
CA SER A 105 -11.81 -22.08 1.12
C SER A 105 -10.70 -23.12 1.26
N ILE A 106 -10.74 -24.15 0.42
CA ILE A 106 -9.68 -25.16 0.32
C ILE A 106 -8.51 -24.72 -0.57
N PHE A 107 -8.62 -23.53 -1.16
CA PHE A 107 -7.67 -23.02 -2.12
C PHE A 107 -6.59 -22.19 -1.41
N PRO A 108 -5.31 -22.46 -1.68
CA PRO A 108 -4.19 -21.75 -1.09
C PRO A 108 -3.90 -20.41 -1.80
N ASP A 109 -4.85 -19.48 -1.72
CA ASP A 109 -4.64 -18.11 -2.19
C ASP A 109 -3.37 -17.50 -1.56
N ARG A 110 -2.65 -16.65 -2.30
CA ARG A 110 -1.47 -15.91 -1.81
C ARG A 110 -1.50 -14.46 -2.28
N LEU A 111 -1.22 -13.56 -1.35
CA LEU A 111 -1.12 -12.13 -1.60
C LEU A 111 0.26 -11.64 -1.18
N GLU A 112 0.90 -10.84 -2.02
CA GLU A 112 2.14 -10.15 -1.70
C GLU A 112 1.91 -8.65 -1.59
N VAL A 113 2.62 -8.01 -0.65
CA VAL A 113 2.79 -6.56 -0.60
C VAL A 113 4.22 -6.25 -1.00
N ARG A 114 4.37 -5.41 -2.02
CA ARG A 114 5.66 -5.07 -2.60
C ARG A 114 5.85 -3.56 -2.69
N PHE A 115 7.11 -3.14 -2.76
CA PHE A 115 7.48 -1.72 -2.87
C PHE A 115 8.48 -1.49 -4.01
N SER A 116 8.26 -0.40 -4.73
CA SER A 116 9.18 0.15 -5.73
C SER A 116 9.85 1.41 -5.18
N ASN A 117 11.19 1.43 -5.17
CA ASN A 117 12.01 2.61 -4.82
C ASN A 117 12.14 3.63 -5.97
N GLY A 118 11.43 3.43 -7.10
CA GLY A 118 11.34 4.39 -8.20
C GLY A 118 9.92 4.88 -8.47
N GLY A 119 8.93 4.31 -7.78
CA GLY A 119 7.51 4.51 -8.06
C GLY A 119 7.09 3.93 -9.41
N GLY A 120 6.01 4.46 -9.97
CA GLY A 120 5.47 4.04 -11.26
C GLY A 120 4.71 2.72 -11.19
N ALA A 121 4.56 2.06 -12.34
CA ALA A 121 3.74 0.85 -12.50
C ALA A 121 4.46 -0.28 -13.24
N ASP A 122 5.80 -0.21 -13.37
CA ASP A 122 6.56 -1.26 -14.06
C ASP A 122 6.66 -2.50 -13.18
N VAL A 123 5.90 -3.53 -13.55
CA VAL A 123 5.89 -4.88 -12.96
C VAL A 123 6.46 -5.94 -13.93
N GLY A 124 7.09 -5.51 -15.02
CA GLY A 124 7.53 -6.37 -16.11
C GLY A 124 6.38 -6.92 -16.97
N HIS A 125 6.63 -8.03 -17.68
CA HIS A 125 5.75 -8.56 -18.74
C HIS A 125 5.47 -10.07 -18.65
N SER A 126 5.81 -10.72 -17.55
CA SER A 126 5.53 -12.15 -17.35
C SER A 126 4.90 -12.44 -15.99
N ALA A 127 4.34 -13.63 -15.83
CA ALA A 127 3.74 -14.04 -14.56
C ALA A 127 4.76 -13.99 -13.41
N ASP A 128 6.04 -14.27 -13.68
CA ASP A 128 7.12 -14.26 -12.67
C ASP A 128 7.77 -12.88 -12.46
N SER A 129 7.62 -11.95 -13.40
CA SER A 129 8.29 -10.65 -13.29
C SER A 129 7.66 -9.78 -12.20
N VAL A 130 8.51 -9.02 -11.53
CA VAL A 130 8.11 -8.03 -10.50
C VAL A 130 8.52 -6.61 -10.85
N GLY A 131 9.22 -6.41 -11.98
CA GLY A 131 9.72 -5.12 -12.44
C GLY A 131 10.42 -4.32 -11.34
N SER A 132 9.98 -3.09 -11.15
CA SER A 132 10.48 -2.16 -10.13
C SER A 132 10.07 -2.51 -8.69
N PHE A 133 9.08 -3.39 -8.50
CA PHE A 133 8.55 -3.82 -7.20
C PHE A 133 9.33 -5.00 -6.60
N SER A 134 10.67 -4.89 -6.62
CA SER A 134 11.59 -5.94 -6.20
C SER A 134 11.67 -6.12 -4.67
N THR A 135 11.23 -5.13 -3.88
CA THR A 135 11.18 -5.23 -2.42
C THR A 135 9.90 -5.94 -2.00
N LEU A 136 10.00 -7.18 -1.52
CA LEU A 136 8.89 -7.89 -0.89
C LEU A 136 8.79 -7.51 0.58
N LEU A 137 7.67 -6.91 0.98
CA LEU A 137 7.43 -6.45 2.36
C LEU A 137 6.63 -7.46 3.18
N LEU A 138 5.68 -8.14 2.56
CA LEU A 138 4.84 -9.16 3.17
C LEU A 138 4.38 -10.16 2.12
N SER A 139 4.24 -11.41 2.54
CA SER A 139 3.49 -12.43 1.80
C SER A 139 2.51 -13.10 2.77
N VAL A 140 1.22 -12.99 2.47
CA VAL A 140 0.15 -13.73 3.15
C VAL A 140 0.04 -15.08 2.48
N ASN A 141 0.11 -16.15 3.30
CA ASN A 141 0.19 -17.53 2.84
C ASN A 141 1.38 -17.80 1.88
N PRO A 142 2.64 -17.53 2.29
CA PRO A 142 3.80 -17.56 1.39
C PRO A 142 4.05 -18.92 0.75
N ASN A 143 3.77 -20.01 1.48
CA ASN A 143 3.93 -21.38 1.00
C ASN A 143 2.74 -21.88 0.17
N GLN A 144 1.67 -21.08 0.07
CA GLN A 144 0.40 -21.49 -0.51
C GLN A 144 -0.09 -22.79 0.16
N ASP A 145 -0.23 -22.76 1.48
CA ASP A 145 -0.82 -23.83 2.27
C ASP A 145 -2.35 -23.76 2.18
N LYS A 146 -3.01 -24.92 2.12
CA LYS A 146 -4.48 -24.99 2.22
C LYS A 146 -4.93 -24.48 3.59
N ALA A 147 -6.00 -23.67 3.62
CA ALA A 147 -6.43 -22.94 4.81
C ALA A 147 -5.36 -21.99 5.41
N GLY A 148 -4.32 -21.65 4.63
CA GLY A 148 -3.27 -20.71 5.05
C GLY A 148 -3.62 -19.24 4.82
N TYR A 149 -4.65 -18.95 4.02
CA TYR A 149 -5.18 -17.60 3.83
C TYR A 149 -6.35 -17.35 4.80
N PRO A 150 -6.47 -16.17 5.43
CA PRO A 150 -7.51 -15.91 6.42
C PRO A 150 -8.92 -15.98 5.83
N GLU A 151 -9.84 -16.69 6.49
CA GLU A 151 -11.26 -16.74 6.08
C GLU A 151 -12.09 -15.63 6.72
N SER A 152 -11.62 -15.01 7.80
CA SER A 152 -12.22 -13.81 8.39
C SER A 152 -11.35 -12.58 8.10
N TRP A 153 -11.94 -11.40 7.99
CA TRP A 153 -11.20 -10.14 7.82
C TRP A 153 -10.09 -10.01 8.86
N THR A 154 -8.85 -10.14 8.40
CA THR A 154 -7.67 -10.17 9.25
C THR A 154 -6.75 -9.02 8.89
N LYS A 155 -6.32 -8.26 9.90
CA LYS A 155 -5.44 -7.11 9.70
C LYS A 155 -4.00 -7.55 9.49
N TYR A 156 -3.35 -6.97 8.49
CA TYR A 156 -1.91 -7.02 8.27
C TYR A 156 -1.33 -5.60 8.28
N SER A 157 -0.04 -5.49 8.61
CA SER A 157 0.68 -4.23 8.66
C SER A 157 2.14 -4.44 8.29
N VAL A 158 2.69 -3.56 7.45
CA VAL A 158 4.10 -3.53 7.07
C VAL A 158 4.68 -2.15 7.33
N THR A 159 5.88 -2.10 7.90
CA THR A 159 6.62 -0.85 8.08
C THR A 159 7.76 -0.78 7.08
N LEU A 160 7.82 0.32 6.33
CA LEU A 160 8.86 0.56 5.35
C LEU A 160 10.17 0.89 6.07
N ASN A 161 11.24 0.20 5.68
CA ASN A 161 12.57 0.34 6.27
C ASN A 161 13.63 0.18 5.17
N GLY A 162 14.86 0.59 5.45
CA GLY A 162 16.00 0.40 4.55
C GLY A 162 16.10 1.41 3.40
N LEU A 163 15.29 2.47 3.41
CA LEU A 163 15.45 3.59 2.47
C LEU A 163 16.67 4.43 2.83
N ALA A 164 17.37 4.94 1.81
CA ALA A 164 18.51 5.85 1.99
C ALA A 164 18.10 7.27 2.43
N GLY A 165 16.81 7.60 2.33
CA GLY A 165 16.19 8.87 2.68
C GLY A 165 14.77 8.93 2.13
N ALA A 166 14.19 10.13 2.07
CA ALA A 166 12.93 10.39 1.37
C ALA A 166 12.96 9.78 -0.05
N THR A 167 12.05 8.85 -0.33
CA THR A 167 12.06 8.05 -1.56
C THR A 167 10.77 8.23 -2.33
N SER A 168 10.86 8.66 -3.59
CA SER A 168 9.74 8.60 -4.53
C SER A 168 9.48 7.13 -4.87
N GLY A 169 8.39 6.58 -4.34
CA GLY A 169 8.10 5.16 -4.41
C GLY A 169 6.63 4.84 -4.63
N ALA A 170 6.29 3.56 -4.71
CA ALA A 170 4.92 3.08 -4.80
C ALA A 170 4.78 1.72 -4.10
N PHE A 171 3.66 1.53 -3.41
CA PHE A 171 3.24 0.22 -2.93
C PHE A 171 2.44 -0.52 -3.99
N ALA A 172 2.50 -1.84 -3.98
CA ALA A 172 1.61 -2.68 -4.76
C ALA A 172 1.18 -3.92 -4.00
N PHE A 173 -0.06 -4.32 -4.25
CA PHE A 173 -0.58 -5.64 -3.93
C PHE A 173 -0.45 -6.52 -5.16
N ARG A 174 -0.01 -7.76 -4.98
CA ARG A 174 0.05 -8.76 -6.04
C ARG A 174 -0.64 -10.03 -5.59
N TYR A 175 -1.76 -10.35 -6.23
CA TYR A 175 -2.35 -11.68 -6.13
C TYR A 175 -1.53 -12.61 -7.03
N ALA A 176 -0.81 -13.54 -6.40
CA ALA A 176 0.19 -14.36 -7.08
C ALA A 176 0.05 -15.82 -6.66
N VAL A 177 -0.48 -16.66 -7.55
CA VAL A 177 -0.81 -18.05 -7.23
C VAL A 177 -0.33 -18.95 -8.37
N ASP A 178 0.38 -20.01 -8.03
CA ASP A 178 0.81 -21.01 -9.01
C ASP A 178 -0.34 -21.99 -9.24
N ASP A 179 -0.50 -22.58 -10.44
CA ASP A 179 -1.61 -23.49 -10.78
C ASP A 179 -2.99 -22.94 -10.33
N GLY A 180 -3.17 -21.64 -10.54
CA GLY A 180 -4.45 -20.95 -10.44
C GLY A 180 -5.21 -20.98 -11.76
N GLY A 181 -6.16 -20.06 -11.94
CA GLY A 181 -7.02 -20.00 -13.10
C GLY A 181 -8.31 -20.82 -12.94
N PRO A 182 -9.31 -20.66 -13.81
CA PRO A 182 -10.58 -21.38 -13.73
C PRO A 182 -10.47 -22.92 -13.77
N SER A 183 -9.41 -23.45 -14.37
CA SER A 183 -9.12 -24.89 -14.43
C SER A 183 -7.98 -25.30 -13.49
N GLY A 184 -7.36 -24.35 -12.79
CA GLY A 184 -6.34 -24.60 -11.78
C GLY A 184 -6.94 -25.07 -10.46
N THR A 185 -6.07 -25.56 -9.56
CA THR A 185 -6.50 -26.14 -8.28
C THR A 185 -6.16 -25.28 -7.08
N ARG A 186 -5.59 -24.08 -7.28
CA ARG A 186 -4.94 -23.33 -6.20
C ARG A 186 -5.48 -21.93 -5.91
N SER A 187 -6.30 -21.37 -6.79
CA SER A 187 -6.85 -20.01 -6.65
C SER A 187 -8.35 -20.02 -6.39
N ASN A 188 -8.82 -19.13 -5.53
CA ASN A 188 -10.24 -18.83 -5.33
C ASN A 188 -10.48 -17.33 -5.47
N TYR A 189 -10.88 -16.65 -4.41
CA TYR A 189 -11.30 -15.26 -4.37
C TYR A 189 -10.75 -14.62 -3.11
N ILE A 190 -10.07 -13.48 -3.23
CA ILE A 190 -9.60 -12.69 -2.09
C ILE A 190 -10.16 -11.27 -2.13
N GLY A 191 -10.32 -10.69 -0.95
CA GLY A 191 -10.72 -9.28 -0.77
C GLY A 191 -9.69 -8.51 0.04
N ILE A 192 -9.50 -7.24 -0.29
CA ILE A 192 -8.74 -6.26 0.52
C ILE A 192 -9.67 -5.10 0.87
N ASP A 193 -9.64 -4.67 2.12
CA ASP A 193 -10.43 -3.55 2.60
C ASP A 193 -9.68 -2.77 3.70
N THR A 194 -10.16 -1.56 3.99
CA THR A 194 -9.69 -0.68 5.07
C THR A 194 -8.17 -0.50 5.00
N LEU A 195 -7.71 -0.15 3.81
CA LEU A 195 -6.31 0.15 3.56
C LEU A 195 -5.98 1.51 4.15
N SER A 196 -4.88 1.59 4.87
CA SER A 196 -4.32 2.87 5.30
C SER A 196 -2.80 2.93 5.13
N ILE A 197 -2.32 4.13 4.84
CA ILE A 197 -0.91 4.48 4.94
C ILE A 197 -0.78 5.55 6.01
N THR A 198 -0.01 5.25 7.04
CA THR A 198 0.35 6.22 8.08
C THR A 198 1.78 6.66 7.86
N ALA A 199 1.95 7.93 7.53
CA ALA A 199 3.25 8.56 7.41
C ALA A 199 3.82 8.94 8.77
N VAL A 200 5.11 8.65 8.98
CA VAL A 200 5.84 9.14 10.15
C VAL A 200 6.60 10.40 9.74
N PRO A 201 6.37 11.55 10.39
CA PRO A 201 7.15 12.76 10.11
C PRO A 201 8.62 12.52 10.45
N GLU A 202 9.54 12.93 9.57
CA GLU A 202 10.96 12.71 9.82
C GLU A 202 11.43 13.33 11.15
N PRO A 203 12.41 12.72 11.85
CA PRO A 203 13.02 13.31 13.05
C PRO A 203 13.53 14.74 12.83
N GLY A 204 14.00 15.06 11.62
CA GLY A 204 14.41 16.41 11.24
C GLY A 204 13.29 17.44 11.35
N THR A 205 12.05 17.07 11.02
CA THR A 205 10.88 17.94 11.14
C THR A 205 10.60 18.27 12.61
N TYR A 206 10.75 17.29 13.52
CA TYR A 206 10.60 17.54 14.95
C TYR A 206 11.72 18.40 15.52
N LEU A 207 12.97 18.20 15.07
CA LEU A 207 14.10 19.03 15.46
C LEU A 207 13.96 20.47 14.97
N MET A 208 13.51 20.66 13.73
CA MET A 208 13.29 21.99 13.15
C MET A 208 12.09 22.70 13.79
N LEU A 209 11.01 21.98 14.10
CA LEU A 209 9.89 22.52 14.87
C LEU A 209 10.32 22.91 16.29
N GLY A 210 11.07 22.03 16.96
CA GLY A 210 11.64 22.30 18.29
C GLY A 210 12.59 23.50 18.29
N ALA A 211 13.45 23.62 17.28
CA ALA A 211 14.35 24.76 17.10
C ALA A 211 13.57 26.06 16.84
N GLY A 212 12.56 26.01 15.97
CA GLY A 212 11.69 27.16 15.67
C GLY A 212 10.95 27.65 16.92
N LEU A 213 10.34 26.75 17.69
CA LEU A 213 9.69 27.08 18.96
C LEU A 213 10.70 27.60 20.00
N GLY A 214 11.90 27.01 20.07
CA GLY A 214 12.99 27.48 20.92
C GLY A 214 13.42 28.91 20.60
N LEU A 215 13.56 29.25 19.31
CA LEU A 215 13.88 30.60 18.85
C LEU A 215 12.76 31.61 19.20
N ILE A 216 11.49 31.24 19.04
CA ILE A 216 10.35 32.07 19.45
C ILE A 216 10.36 32.33 20.97
N GLY A 217 10.62 31.29 21.77
CA GLY A 217 10.75 31.41 23.22
C GLY A 217 11.88 32.35 23.66
N LEU A 218 13.04 32.26 23.01
CA LEU A 218 14.18 33.14 23.24
C LEU A 218 13.87 34.61 22.85
N ALA A 219 13.19 34.82 21.73
CA ALA A 219 12.79 36.16 21.29
C ALA A 219 11.81 36.83 22.26
N ARG A 220 10.84 36.08 22.80
CA ARG A 220 9.90 36.56 23.83
C ARG A 220 10.61 36.95 25.13
N LYS A 221 11.55 36.13 25.61
CA LYS A 221 12.36 36.44 26.81
C LYS A 221 13.20 37.71 26.63
N ARG A 222 13.75 37.96 25.44
CA ARG A 222 14.52 39.18 25.16
C ARG A 222 13.65 40.43 25.15
N LYS A 223 12.43 40.38 24.59
CA LYS A 223 11.47 41.50 24.64
C LYS A 223 11.02 41.82 26.07
N ALA A 224 10.78 40.81 26.90
CA ALA A 224 10.35 41.01 28.30
C ALA A 224 11.45 41.60 29.21
N LYS A 225 12.73 41.45 28.86
CA LYS A 225 13.86 42.08 29.58
C LYS A 225 14.19 43.50 29.11
N ALA A 226 13.63 43.92 27.96
CA ALA A 226 13.86 45.22 27.35
C ALA A 226 12.70 46.21 27.56
N ALA A 227 11.66 45.76 28.27
CA ALA A 227 10.55 46.56 28.79
C ALA A 227 10.72 46.72 30.30
#